data_AF-A0A2E2KKT1-F1
#
_entry.id   AF-A0A2E2KKT1-F1
#
_cell.length_a   1.000
_cell.length_b   1.000
_cell.length_c   1.000
_cell.angle_alpha   90.00
_cell.angle_beta   90.00
_cell.angle_gamma   90.00
#
_symmetry.space_group_name_H-M   'P 1'
#
loop_
_entity.id
_entity.type
_entity.pdbx_description
1 polymer ?
#
loop_
_entity_poly.entity_id
_entity_poly.type
_entity_poly.pdbx_seq_one_letter_code
_entity_poly.pdbx_strand_id
1 'polypeptide(L)'
;MFDKQDITISVLRKACERKGYQFFESGDYNLNIIGIRTADTKANTFNDFLCVAFKQNGQWVLLTLDCTTDPGLYWRLNPMNKLGTAILVPGQYRGAYMIGLHKDKYPALKQSKSLPVYRDNDYDEEVDINGMVDNGWHGINIHPRAPGLKSDDIGKWSAGCQVLKDHQEHMLLIQLCEIAQNYYGKRFTYTLLEEGDLL
;
A
#
# COMPACT_ATOMS: atom_id res chain seq x y z
N MET A 1 -15.61 -1.04 -12.10
CA MET A 1 -14.14 -0.95 -12.14
C MET A 1 -13.81 0.51 -12.22
N PHE A 2 -13.37 1.05 -11.10
CA PHE A 2 -12.94 2.44 -10.94
C PHE A 2 -11.74 2.68 -11.88
N ASP A 3 -11.81 3.68 -12.76
CA ASP A 3 -10.63 4.09 -13.52
C ASP A 3 -9.72 4.93 -12.62
N LYS A 4 -8.42 4.90 -12.91
CA LYS A 4 -7.42 5.79 -12.30
C LYS A 4 -7.85 7.26 -12.33
N GLN A 5 -8.59 7.67 -13.37
CA GLN A 5 -9.11 9.03 -13.55
C GLN A 5 -10.27 9.39 -12.61
N ASP A 6 -10.99 8.40 -12.09
CA ASP A 6 -12.11 8.61 -11.17
C ASP A 6 -11.62 8.91 -9.73
N ILE A 7 -10.36 8.59 -9.45
CA ILE A 7 -9.74 8.81 -8.13
C ILE A 7 -9.38 10.29 -7.97
N THR A 8 -10.19 10.99 -7.18
CA THR A 8 -9.98 12.41 -6.85
C THR A 8 -9.78 12.62 -5.36
N ILE A 9 -9.24 13.78 -4.97
CA ILE A 9 -9.14 14.18 -3.55
C ILE A 9 -10.50 14.09 -2.84
N SER A 10 -11.57 14.52 -3.50
CA SER A 10 -12.93 14.50 -2.94
C SER A 10 -13.40 13.07 -2.68
N VAL A 11 -13.15 12.15 -3.60
CA VAL A 11 -13.48 10.72 -3.47
C VAL A 11 -12.71 10.11 -2.30
N LEU A 12 -11.38 10.29 -2.25
CA LEU A 12 -10.54 9.75 -1.17
C LEU A 12 -10.96 10.29 0.20
N ARG A 13 -11.21 11.60 0.29
CA ARG A 13 -11.65 12.24 1.54
C ARG A 13 -12.98 11.66 2.04
N LYS A 14 -13.98 11.53 1.16
CA LYS A 14 -15.28 10.95 1.50
C LYS A 14 -15.18 9.47 1.88
N ALA A 15 -14.35 8.71 1.18
CA ALA A 15 -14.10 7.31 1.50
C ALA A 15 -13.50 7.18 2.91
N CYS A 16 -12.46 7.95 3.23
CA CYS A 16 -11.89 7.99 4.57
C CYS A 16 -12.94 8.41 5.62
N GLU A 17 -13.72 9.45 5.36
CA GLU A 17 -14.78 9.93 6.26
C GLU A 17 -15.82 8.84 6.57
N ARG A 18 -16.34 8.14 5.55
CA ARG A 18 -17.28 7.02 5.72
C ARG A 18 -16.73 5.90 6.58
N LYS A 19 -15.42 5.64 6.50
CA LYS A 19 -14.74 4.62 7.31
C LYS A 19 -14.30 5.12 8.69
N GLY A 20 -14.54 6.39 9.02
CA GLY A 20 -14.06 7.01 10.25
C GLY A 20 -12.54 7.18 10.30
N TYR A 21 -11.87 7.16 9.14
CA TYR A 21 -10.44 7.33 9.00
C TYR A 21 -10.09 8.82 8.89
N GLN A 22 -8.92 9.21 9.41
CA GLN A 22 -8.45 10.58 9.28
C GLN A 22 -7.94 10.84 7.86
N PHE A 23 -8.45 11.89 7.21
CA PHE A 23 -7.81 12.50 6.05
C PHE A 23 -7.06 13.76 6.50
N PHE A 24 -5.78 13.89 6.17
CA PHE A 24 -4.93 14.99 6.61
C PHE A 24 -5.07 16.18 5.67
N GLU A 25 -5.65 17.28 6.16
CA GLU A 25 -5.99 18.45 5.33
C GLU A 25 -5.19 19.71 5.65
N SER A 26 -4.50 19.73 6.79
CA SER A 26 -3.79 20.90 7.31
C SER A 26 -2.30 20.82 7.02
N GLY A 27 -1.73 21.94 6.56
CA GLY A 27 -0.31 22.11 6.31
C GLY A 27 0.16 21.49 4.99
N ASP A 28 1.30 21.98 4.51
CA ASP A 28 1.93 21.44 3.30
C ASP A 28 2.66 20.13 3.61
N TYR A 29 2.72 19.23 2.63
CA TYR A 29 3.35 17.91 2.71
C TYR A 29 2.82 17.02 3.85
N ASN A 30 1.61 17.27 4.35
CA ASN A 30 0.94 16.36 5.25
C ASN A 30 0.33 15.20 4.44
N LEU A 31 1.10 14.12 4.29
CA LEU A 31 0.81 13.08 3.31
C LEU A 31 -0.32 12.16 3.75
N ASN A 32 -1.31 12.00 2.88
CA ASN A 32 -2.23 10.87 2.89
C ASN A 32 -1.69 9.81 1.93
N ILE A 33 -1.08 8.75 2.47
CA ILE A 33 -0.63 7.60 1.69
C ILE A 33 -1.74 6.54 1.77
N ILE A 34 -2.44 6.33 0.65
CA ILE A 34 -3.66 5.52 0.60
C ILE A 34 -3.52 4.45 -0.49
N GLY A 35 -3.52 3.18 -0.12
CA GLY A 35 -3.72 2.08 -1.05
C GLY A 35 -5.21 1.88 -1.35
N ILE A 36 -5.52 1.53 -2.58
CA ILE A 36 -6.85 1.08 -3.02
C ILE A 36 -6.67 -0.32 -3.56
N ARG A 37 -7.20 -1.30 -2.85
CA ARG A 37 -7.37 -2.67 -3.36
C ARG A 37 -8.58 -2.70 -4.27
N THR A 38 -8.36 -3.02 -5.54
CA THR A 38 -9.41 -3.08 -6.54
C THR A 38 -10.20 -4.37 -6.44
N ALA A 39 -11.38 -4.39 -7.06
CA ALA A 39 -12.16 -5.61 -7.23
C ALA A 39 -11.60 -6.50 -8.36
N ASP A 40 -10.58 -6.05 -9.10
CA ASP A 40 -9.85 -6.90 -10.02
C ASP A 40 -8.96 -7.85 -9.22
N THR A 41 -9.30 -9.14 -9.20
CA THR A 41 -8.58 -10.17 -8.45
C THR A 41 -7.52 -10.88 -9.29
N LYS A 42 -7.20 -10.37 -10.50
CA LYS A 42 -6.24 -11.02 -11.38
C LYS A 42 -4.86 -11.11 -10.75
N ALA A 43 -4.48 -12.34 -10.42
CA ALA A 43 -3.20 -12.67 -9.82
C ALA A 43 -2.00 -12.16 -10.64
N ASN A 44 -0.91 -11.81 -9.94
CA ASN A 44 0.36 -11.36 -10.54
C ASN A 44 0.24 -10.13 -11.46
N THR A 45 -0.66 -9.18 -11.14
CA THR A 45 -0.75 -7.91 -11.87
C THR A 45 -0.71 -6.70 -10.96
N PHE A 46 -0.25 -5.57 -11.50
CA PHE A 46 -0.33 -4.27 -10.85
C PHE A 46 -1.66 -3.61 -11.18
N ASN A 47 -2.74 -4.17 -10.63
CA ASN A 47 -4.12 -3.76 -10.85
C ASN A 47 -4.68 -2.86 -9.74
N ASP A 48 -3.89 -2.59 -8.70
CA ASP A 48 -4.25 -1.71 -7.59
C ASP A 48 -3.63 -0.31 -7.73
N PHE A 49 -4.02 0.59 -6.82
CA PHE A 49 -3.50 1.96 -6.81
C PHE A 49 -2.91 2.34 -5.45
N LEU A 50 -1.81 3.10 -5.50
CA LEU A 50 -1.31 3.86 -4.37
C LEU A 50 -1.47 5.35 -4.64
N CYS A 51 -2.30 6.00 -3.82
CA CYS A 51 -2.55 7.43 -3.87
C CYS A 51 -1.69 8.16 -2.83
N VAL A 52 -1.12 9.30 -3.24
CA VAL A 52 -0.43 10.23 -2.35
C VAL A 52 -1.09 11.60 -2.49
N ALA A 53 -1.93 11.94 -1.52
CA ALA A 53 -2.66 13.21 -1.49
C ALA A 53 -2.10 14.14 -0.41
N PHE A 54 -1.73 15.37 -0.80
CA PHE A 54 -1.14 16.35 0.11
C PHE A 54 -1.33 17.77 -0.44
N LYS A 55 -1.05 18.79 0.37
CA LYS A 55 -0.98 20.17 -0.09
C LYS A 55 0.45 20.62 -0.34
N GLN A 56 0.65 21.43 -1.36
CA GLN A 56 1.89 22.15 -1.63
C GLN A 56 1.54 23.61 -1.92
N ASN A 57 2.10 24.54 -1.14
CA ASN A 57 1.72 25.96 -1.18
C ASN A 57 0.21 26.16 -1.01
N GLY A 58 -0.42 25.37 -0.13
CA GLY A 58 -1.86 25.39 0.13
C GLY A 58 -2.76 24.79 -0.94
N GLN A 59 -2.21 24.34 -2.08
CA GLN A 59 -2.96 23.72 -3.18
C GLN A 59 -2.87 22.19 -3.12
N TRP A 60 -3.96 21.50 -3.42
CA TRP A 60 -3.97 20.04 -3.44
C TRP A 60 -3.14 19.46 -4.59
N VAL A 61 -2.35 18.45 -4.27
CA VAL A 61 -1.64 17.58 -5.20
C VAL A 61 -2.11 16.14 -4.94
N LEU A 62 -2.40 15.42 -6.01
CA LEU A 62 -2.72 14.00 -5.98
C LEU A 62 -1.83 13.26 -6.97
N LEU A 63 -1.07 12.30 -6.46
CA LEU A 63 -0.41 11.29 -7.28
C LEU A 63 -1.19 9.99 -7.15
N THR A 64 -1.48 9.34 -8.28
CA THR A 64 -2.09 8.00 -8.31
C THR A 64 -1.12 7.09 -9.05
N LEU A 65 -0.55 6.11 -8.35
CA LEU A 65 0.54 5.27 -8.82
C LEU A 65 0.05 3.83 -8.95
N ASP A 66 0.47 3.12 -9.99
CA ASP A 66 0.06 1.72 -10.18
C ASP A 66 0.82 0.84 -9.19
N CYS A 67 0.09 0.00 -8.46
CA CYS A 67 0.67 -0.89 -7.47
C CYS A 67 -0.05 -2.24 -7.46
N THR A 68 0.39 -3.10 -6.55
CA THR A 68 -0.33 -4.30 -6.14
C THR A 68 -0.34 -4.33 -4.62
N THR A 69 -1.50 -4.60 -4.05
CA THR A 69 -1.71 -4.80 -2.62
C THR A 69 -1.74 -6.29 -2.26
N ASP A 70 -1.69 -7.14 -3.28
CA ASP A 70 -1.84 -8.58 -3.19
C ASP A 70 -0.50 -9.33 -3.22
N PRO A 71 -0.46 -10.53 -2.61
CA PRO A 71 0.70 -11.39 -2.72
C PRO A 71 0.83 -11.98 -4.14
N GLY A 72 2.07 -12.13 -4.59
CA GLY A 72 2.36 -12.86 -5.82
C GLY A 72 1.92 -14.33 -5.71
N LEU A 73 1.48 -14.90 -6.84
CA LEU A 73 0.93 -16.26 -6.92
C LEU A 73 1.88 -17.31 -6.35
N TYR A 74 3.19 -17.14 -6.56
CA TYR A 74 4.18 -18.08 -6.01
C TYR A 74 4.04 -18.22 -4.51
N TRP A 75 3.83 -17.11 -3.78
CA TRP A 75 3.74 -17.13 -2.33
C TRP A 75 2.41 -17.70 -1.85
N ARG A 76 1.31 -17.47 -2.57
CA ARG A 76 0.01 -18.11 -2.28
C ARG A 76 0.10 -19.62 -2.35
N LEU A 77 0.72 -20.14 -3.42
CA LEU A 77 0.96 -21.57 -3.59
C LEU A 77 2.09 -22.13 -2.69
N ASN A 78 2.99 -21.27 -2.20
CA ASN A 78 4.15 -21.66 -1.38
C ASN A 78 4.36 -20.72 -0.17
N PRO A 79 3.44 -20.69 0.80
CA PRO A 79 3.50 -19.74 1.91
C PRO A 79 4.77 -19.87 2.74
N MET A 80 5.39 -18.73 3.09
CA MET A 80 6.54 -18.70 3.99
C MET A 80 6.17 -19.02 5.44
N ASN A 81 4.91 -18.77 5.82
CA ASN A 81 4.38 -19.02 7.14
C ASN A 81 3.42 -20.19 7.07
N LYS A 82 3.51 -21.12 8.03
CA LYS A 82 2.61 -22.28 8.15
C LYS A 82 1.13 -21.90 8.28
N LEU A 83 0.84 -20.68 8.73
CA LEU A 83 -0.52 -20.18 8.84
C LEU A 83 -1.08 -19.70 7.51
N GLY A 84 -0.23 -19.44 6.51
CA GLY A 84 -0.64 -18.90 5.22
C GLY A 84 0.11 -17.63 4.80
N THR A 85 -0.15 -17.22 3.56
CA THR A 85 0.37 -15.99 2.95
C THR A 85 -0.30 -14.78 3.60
N ALA A 86 0.49 -13.72 3.83
CA ALA A 86 -0.02 -12.54 4.49
C ALA A 86 -0.75 -11.63 3.49
N ILE A 87 -1.98 -11.23 3.82
CA ILE A 87 -2.72 -10.19 3.09
C ILE A 87 -3.06 -9.09 4.09
N LEU A 88 -2.61 -7.86 3.85
CA LEU A 88 -2.89 -6.75 4.77
C LEU A 88 -4.41 -6.52 4.85
N VAL A 89 -4.95 -6.47 6.07
CA VAL A 89 -6.36 -6.17 6.30
C VAL A 89 -6.65 -4.74 5.80
N PRO A 90 -7.83 -4.40 5.27
CA PRO A 90 -8.19 -2.99 5.03
C PRO A 90 -8.25 -2.20 6.34
N GLY A 91 -7.73 -0.97 6.37
CA GLY A 91 -7.60 -0.22 7.62
C GLY A 91 -6.76 1.05 7.53
N GLN A 92 -6.84 1.90 8.56
CA GLN A 92 -5.93 3.03 8.73
C GLN A 92 -4.85 2.74 9.79
N TYR A 93 -3.59 2.71 9.35
CA TYR A 93 -2.43 2.34 10.15
C TYR A 93 -1.59 3.56 10.53
N ARG A 94 -2.04 4.30 11.55
CA ARG A 94 -1.42 5.58 11.96
C ARG A 94 0.00 5.41 12.46
N GLY A 95 0.94 6.07 11.78
CA GLY A 95 2.36 6.04 12.12
C GLY A 95 2.97 4.64 12.11
N ALA A 96 2.42 3.73 11.28
CA ALA A 96 2.87 2.35 11.17
C ALA A 96 4.00 2.16 10.15
N TYR A 97 4.41 3.21 9.44
CA TYR A 97 5.47 3.15 8.44
C TYR A 97 6.59 4.17 8.68
N MET A 98 7.81 3.84 8.28
CA MET A 98 8.97 4.77 8.30
C MET A 98 9.88 4.52 7.09
N ILE A 99 10.63 5.53 6.67
CA ILE A 99 11.65 5.36 5.63
C ILE A 99 12.72 4.37 6.14
N GLY A 100 13.07 3.41 5.29
CA GLY A 100 14.15 2.46 5.53
C GLY A 100 14.50 1.71 4.25
N LEU A 101 15.15 0.55 4.39
CA LEU A 101 15.52 -0.31 3.27
C LEU A 101 14.72 -1.62 3.23
N HIS A 102 14.19 -1.97 2.06
CA HIS A 102 13.68 -3.31 1.77
C HIS A 102 14.84 -4.24 1.40
N LYS A 103 14.98 -5.35 2.14
CA LYS A 103 16.09 -6.33 2.01
C LYS A 103 17.49 -5.69 2.00
N ASP A 104 17.64 -4.59 2.74
CA ASP A 104 18.87 -3.79 2.83
C ASP A 104 19.41 -3.28 1.48
N LYS A 105 18.54 -3.18 0.47
CA LYS A 105 18.92 -2.83 -0.91
C LYS A 105 18.26 -1.57 -1.43
N TYR A 106 16.94 -1.43 -1.25
CA TYR A 106 16.16 -0.36 -1.89
C TYR A 106 15.42 0.48 -0.86
N PRO A 107 15.40 1.82 -1.00
CA PRO A 107 14.55 2.68 -0.18
C PRO A 107 13.09 2.22 -0.22
N ALA A 108 12.45 2.18 0.94
CA ALA A 108 11.08 1.70 1.12
C ALA A 108 10.44 2.36 2.34
N LEU A 109 9.11 2.32 2.40
CA LEU A 109 8.41 2.56 3.66
C LEU A 109 8.27 1.22 4.39
N LYS A 110 9.05 1.04 5.45
CA LYS A 110 9.06 -0.18 6.25
C LYS A 110 7.98 -0.17 7.31
N GLN A 111 7.43 -1.35 7.60
CA GLN A 111 6.63 -1.57 8.80
C GLN A 111 7.41 -1.10 10.04
N SER A 112 6.73 -0.35 10.91
CA SER A 112 7.26 0.20 12.16
C SER A 112 6.35 0.02 13.38
N LYS A 113 5.19 -0.60 13.17
CA LYS A 113 4.25 -1.06 14.20
C LYS A 113 3.66 -2.40 13.79
N SER A 114 3.09 -3.15 14.73
CA SER A 114 2.33 -4.36 14.40
C SER A 114 1.20 -4.04 13.43
N LEU A 115 1.00 -4.92 12.45
CA LEU A 115 -0.05 -4.81 11.43
C LEU A 115 -0.88 -6.10 11.45
N PRO A 116 -2.21 -6.00 11.32
CA PRO A 116 -3.08 -7.15 11.13
C PRO A 116 -3.01 -7.63 9.68
N VAL A 117 -2.83 -8.93 9.50
CA VAL A 117 -2.92 -9.59 8.19
C VAL A 117 -3.91 -10.73 8.26
N TYR A 118 -4.66 -10.94 7.19
CA TYR A 118 -5.27 -12.24 6.94
C TYR A 118 -4.17 -13.25 6.59
N ARG A 119 -4.45 -14.51 6.86
CA ARG A 119 -3.58 -15.65 6.56
C ARG A 119 -4.30 -16.57 5.58
N ASP A 120 -3.89 -16.50 4.34
CA ASP A 120 -4.42 -17.29 3.23
C ASP A 120 -3.63 -18.61 3.11
N ASN A 121 -4.33 -19.72 3.31
CA ASN A 121 -3.75 -21.07 3.42
C ASN A 121 -4.51 -22.14 2.64
N ASP A 122 -5.33 -21.75 1.66
CA ASP A 122 -6.02 -22.70 0.78
C ASP A 122 -5.14 -23.17 -0.39
N TYR A 123 -4.02 -22.48 -0.63
CA TYR A 123 -3.02 -22.78 -1.64
C TYR A 123 -3.56 -22.70 -3.07
N ASP A 124 -4.36 -21.68 -3.37
CA ASP A 124 -4.88 -21.44 -4.72
C ASP A 124 -4.44 -20.10 -5.34
N GLU A 125 -5.09 -19.71 -6.44
CA GLU A 125 -4.78 -18.50 -7.20
C GLU A 125 -5.66 -17.31 -6.83
N GLU A 126 -6.57 -17.46 -5.87
CA GLU A 126 -7.46 -16.43 -5.36
C GLU A 126 -6.82 -15.79 -4.11
N VAL A 127 -7.45 -14.77 -3.56
CA VAL A 127 -6.97 -14.07 -2.36
C VAL A 127 -8.04 -14.26 -1.30
N ASP A 128 -7.74 -15.06 -0.27
CA ASP A 128 -8.71 -15.28 0.81
C ASP A 128 -8.55 -14.24 1.94
N ILE A 129 -9.58 -13.41 2.08
CA ILE A 129 -9.69 -12.39 3.14
C ILE A 129 -10.62 -12.80 4.29
N ASN A 130 -11.07 -14.05 4.33
CA ASN A 130 -11.91 -14.59 5.42
C ASN A 130 -11.12 -15.36 6.48
N GLY A 131 -9.80 -15.48 6.30
CA GLY A 131 -8.91 -16.19 7.20
C GLY A 131 -8.75 -15.53 8.58
N MET A 132 -8.03 -16.24 9.47
CA MET A 132 -7.65 -15.72 10.78
C MET A 132 -6.85 -14.42 10.66
N VAL A 133 -7.21 -13.41 11.46
CA VAL A 133 -6.42 -12.18 11.57
C VAL A 133 -5.24 -12.40 12.51
N ASP A 134 -4.03 -12.29 11.98
CA ASP A 134 -2.77 -12.35 12.71
C ASP A 134 -2.17 -10.94 12.82
N ASN A 135 -2.12 -10.40 14.04
CA ASN A 135 -1.57 -9.06 14.30
C ASN A 135 -0.14 -9.16 14.83
N GLY A 136 0.82 -8.62 14.09
CA GLY A 136 2.22 -8.77 14.47
C GLY A 136 3.21 -8.09 13.53
N TRP A 137 4.47 -8.48 13.69
CA TRP A 137 5.56 -8.00 12.87
C TRP A 137 5.78 -8.95 11.68
N HIS A 138 5.26 -8.56 10.52
CA HIS A 138 5.21 -9.42 9.33
C HIS A 138 6.15 -8.96 8.21
N GLY A 139 6.73 -7.76 8.34
CA GLY A 139 7.57 -7.16 7.31
C GLY A 139 6.78 -6.62 6.12
N ILE A 140 5.54 -6.17 6.34
CA ILE A 140 4.68 -5.58 5.29
C ILE A 140 5.19 -4.20 4.94
N ASN A 141 6.06 -4.11 3.93
CA ASN A 141 6.66 -2.86 3.47
C ASN A 141 5.91 -2.33 2.24
N ILE A 142 6.06 -1.04 1.96
CA ILE A 142 5.72 -0.42 0.68
C ILE A 142 7.03 -0.18 -0.07
N HIS A 143 7.22 -0.87 -1.19
CA HIS A 143 8.50 -0.86 -1.92
C HIS A 143 8.28 -0.92 -3.43
N PRO A 144 9.28 -0.59 -4.26
CA PRO A 144 9.13 -0.67 -5.69
C PRO A 144 9.39 -2.09 -6.19
N ARG A 145 8.99 -2.33 -7.44
CA ARG A 145 9.66 -3.32 -8.29
C ARG A 145 11.17 -3.01 -8.37
N ALA A 146 12.00 -4.05 -8.50
CA ALA A 146 13.44 -3.84 -8.60
C ALA A 146 13.80 -3.02 -9.87
N PRO A 147 14.82 -2.15 -9.81
CA PRO A 147 15.24 -1.34 -10.96
C PRO A 147 15.49 -2.16 -12.22
N GLY A 148 14.99 -1.69 -13.37
CA GLY A 148 15.26 -2.30 -14.68
C GLY A 148 14.42 -3.54 -15.02
N LEU A 149 13.63 -4.07 -14.08
CA LEU A 149 12.66 -5.12 -14.40
C LEU A 149 11.48 -4.54 -15.18
N LYS A 150 11.14 -5.20 -16.29
CA LYS A 150 9.98 -4.86 -17.14
C LYS A 150 8.84 -5.86 -17.04
N SER A 151 9.04 -6.99 -16.34
CA SER A 151 7.98 -7.98 -16.15
C SER A 151 6.92 -7.42 -15.21
N ASP A 152 5.67 -7.55 -15.60
CA ASP A 152 4.52 -7.25 -14.75
C ASP A 152 4.16 -8.45 -13.84
N ASP A 153 4.85 -9.58 -14.00
CA ASP A 153 4.72 -10.74 -13.11
C ASP A 153 5.27 -10.45 -11.71
N ILE A 154 4.37 -10.40 -10.72
CA ILE A 154 4.70 -10.23 -9.31
C ILE A 154 5.44 -11.46 -8.77
N GLY A 155 5.14 -12.68 -9.23
CA GLY A 155 5.82 -13.92 -8.85
C GLY A 155 6.26 -13.98 -7.37
N LYS A 156 7.58 -13.85 -7.12
CA LYS A 156 8.19 -13.93 -5.78
C LYS A 156 8.43 -12.56 -5.11
N TRP A 157 7.99 -11.47 -5.71
CA TRP A 157 8.35 -10.12 -5.28
C TRP A 157 7.59 -9.65 -4.04
N SER A 158 6.38 -10.17 -3.79
CA SER A 158 5.57 -9.83 -2.62
C SER A 158 4.94 -11.06 -1.97
N ALA A 159 5.25 -11.28 -0.69
CA ALA A 159 4.55 -12.23 0.18
C ALA A 159 3.51 -11.52 1.09
N GLY A 160 3.05 -10.32 0.67
CA GLY A 160 2.11 -9.47 1.41
C GLY A 160 2.48 -7.98 1.48
N CYS A 161 3.65 -7.60 0.97
CA CYS A 161 4.05 -6.20 0.81
C CYS A 161 3.19 -5.48 -0.24
N GLN A 162 3.17 -4.16 -0.17
CA GLN A 162 2.55 -3.30 -1.17
C GLN A 162 3.63 -2.91 -2.19
N VAL A 163 3.45 -3.24 -3.46
CA VAL A 163 4.53 -3.09 -4.46
C VAL A 163 4.13 -2.10 -5.54
N LEU A 164 4.89 -1.01 -5.69
CA LEU A 164 4.70 -0.07 -6.80
C LEU A 164 5.30 -0.64 -8.08
N LYS A 165 4.58 -0.47 -9.18
CA LYS A 165 4.98 -0.93 -10.52
C LYS A 165 6.25 -0.24 -11.01
N ASP A 166 6.30 1.08 -10.85
CA ASP A 166 7.41 1.90 -11.32
C ASP A 166 8.38 2.28 -10.19
N HIS A 167 9.67 2.11 -10.47
CA HIS A 167 10.72 2.39 -9.50
C HIS A 167 10.91 3.90 -9.25
N GLN A 168 10.79 4.73 -10.29
CA GLN A 168 10.97 6.17 -10.18
C GLN A 168 9.78 6.82 -9.47
N GLU A 169 8.55 6.36 -9.74
CA GLU A 169 7.35 6.78 -8.99
C GLU A 169 7.48 6.48 -7.49
N HIS A 170 8.04 5.32 -7.14
CA HIS A 170 8.36 5.02 -5.75
C HIS A 170 9.45 5.91 -5.16
N MET A 171 10.49 6.24 -5.93
CA MET A 171 11.50 7.19 -5.44
C MET A 171 10.91 8.58 -5.21
N LEU A 172 9.92 9.00 -6.01
CA LEU A 172 9.15 10.22 -5.77
C LEU A 172 8.35 10.13 -4.45
N LEU A 173 7.70 9.01 -4.16
CA LEU A 173 7.05 8.77 -2.86
C LEU A 173 8.05 8.90 -1.70
N ILE A 174 9.25 8.32 -1.83
CA ILE A 174 10.29 8.41 -0.80
C ILE A 174 10.73 9.85 -0.59
N GLN A 175 10.99 10.61 -1.66
CA GLN A 175 11.34 12.03 -1.57
C GLN A 175 10.25 12.86 -0.89
N LEU A 176 8.98 12.61 -1.20
CA LEU A 176 7.86 13.27 -0.52
C LEU A 176 7.87 12.95 0.99
N CYS A 177 8.13 11.70 1.35
CA CYS A 177 8.26 11.29 2.75
C CYS A 177 9.47 11.97 3.42
N GLU A 178 10.60 12.11 2.75
CA GLU A 178 11.80 12.81 3.24
C GLU A 178 11.54 14.30 3.52
N ILE A 179 10.71 14.95 2.68
CA ILE A 179 10.26 16.31 2.92
C ILE A 179 9.31 16.34 4.12
N ALA A 180 8.27 15.50 4.10
CA ALA A 180 7.23 15.47 5.11
C ALA A 180 7.76 15.17 6.53
N GLN A 181 8.78 14.31 6.67
CA GLN A 181 9.35 14.01 8.00
C GLN A 181 10.00 15.21 8.68
N ASN A 182 10.42 16.23 7.92
CA ASN A 182 10.97 17.46 8.49
C ASN A 182 9.88 18.32 9.16
N TYR A 183 8.61 18.12 8.79
CA TYR A 183 7.46 18.85 9.34
C TYR A 183 6.67 18.04 10.36
N TYR A 184 6.45 16.74 10.10
CA TYR A 184 5.51 15.90 10.86
C TYR A 184 6.17 14.70 11.55
N GLY A 185 7.49 14.55 11.43
CA GLY A 185 8.27 13.46 12.03
C GLY A 185 8.37 12.20 11.17
N LYS A 186 9.17 11.23 11.63
CA LYS A 186 9.65 10.08 10.83
C LYS A 186 8.65 8.94 10.63
N ARG A 187 7.39 9.11 11.05
CA ARG A 187 6.37 8.06 11.03
C ARG A 187 5.20 8.47 10.16
N PHE A 188 4.84 7.61 9.22
CA PHE A 188 3.81 7.85 8.22
C PHE A 188 2.59 6.96 8.49
N THR A 189 1.42 7.53 8.18
CA THR A 189 0.16 6.78 8.19
C THR A 189 -0.05 6.20 6.80
N TYR A 190 -0.38 4.92 6.75
CA TYR A 190 -0.86 4.26 5.54
C TYR A 190 -2.31 3.85 5.76
N THR A 191 -3.16 4.11 4.77
CA THR A 191 -4.56 3.66 4.78
C THR A 191 -4.75 2.70 3.62
N LEU A 192 -5.37 1.54 3.86
CA LEU A 192 -5.78 0.63 2.81
C LEU A 192 -7.31 0.64 2.73
N LEU A 193 -7.82 1.07 1.59
CA LEU A 193 -9.24 1.07 1.23
C LEU A 193 -9.52 -0.05 0.23
N GLU A 194 -10.77 -0.49 0.18
CA GLU A 194 -11.27 -1.34 -0.90
C GLU A 194 -11.98 -0.48 -1.96
N GLU A 195 -12.03 -0.91 -3.22
CA GLU A 195 -12.71 -0.16 -4.31
C GLU A 195 -14.14 0.23 -3.94
N GLY A 196 -14.86 -0.66 -3.26
CA GLY A 196 -16.22 -0.39 -2.78
C GLY A 196 -16.31 0.75 -1.77
N ASP A 197 -15.23 1.09 -1.05
CA ASP A 197 -15.19 2.22 -0.13
C ASP A 197 -15.19 3.57 -0.86
N LEU A 198 -14.88 3.61 -2.17
CA LEU A 198 -14.81 4.84 -2.97
C LEU A 198 -16.19 5.32 -3.43
N LEU A 199 -17.19 4.45 -3.43
CA LEU A 199 -18.58 4.72 -3.86
C LEU A 199 -19.36 5.47 -2.76
#